data_AF-A0A183VG77-F1
#
_entry.id   AF-A0A183VG77-F1
#
_cell.length_a   1.000
_cell.length_b   1.000
_cell.length_c   1.000
_cell.angle_alpha   90.00
_cell.angle_beta   90.00
_cell.angle_gamma   90.00
#
_symmetry.space_group_name_H-M   'P 1'
#
loop_
_entity.id
_entity.type
_entity.pdbx_description
1 polymer ?
#
loop_
_entity_poly.entity_id
_entity_poly.type
_entity_poly.pdbx_seq_one_letter_code
_entity_poly.pdbx_strand_id
1 'polypeptide(L)'
;MKAETVDAKRKYSETLAAEALVLRRMQWSPHFCRIYLAGRYLPDCNIIVMSLVGRTLSWLRRQNPSQRFTLSTALRLGLQCVEVCSSMYTPHKNVSQTSHCW
;
A
#
# COMPACT_ATOMS: atom_id res chain seq x y z
N MET A 1 1.22 -7.35 7.22
CA MET A 1 0.17 -6.97 8.20
C MET A 1 0.57 -5.64 8.81
N LYS A 2 -0.38 -4.72 8.96
CA LYS A 2 -0.21 -3.45 9.66
C LYS A 2 -1.32 -3.32 10.71
N ALA A 3 -0.98 -2.83 11.89
CA ALA A 3 -1.92 -2.61 12.99
C ALA A 3 -1.73 -1.19 13.52
N GLU A 4 -2.82 -0.54 13.91
CA GLU A 4 -2.86 0.81 14.47
C GLU A 4 -3.79 0.81 15.69
N THR A 5 -3.28 1.31 16.82
CA THR A 5 -4.07 1.45 18.05
C THR A 5 -4.88 2.74 18.01
N VAL A 6 -6.16 2.66 18.38
CA VAL A 6 -7.07 3.78 18.41
C VAL A 6 -7.10 4.37 19.80
N ASP A 7 -6.63 5.62 19.94
CA ASP A 7 -6.74 6.37 21.19
C ASP A 7 -8.21 6.79 21.43
N ALA A 8 -8.60 7.04 22.69
CA ALA A 8 -9.95 7.41 23.10
C ALA A 8 -10.48 8.68 22.38
N LYS A 9 -9.58 9.54 21.91
CA LYS A 9 -9.89 10.74 21.09
C LYS A 9 -10.14 10.43 19.61
N ARG A 10 -10.07 9.15 19.19
CA ARG A 10 -10.19 8.63 17.80
C ARG A 10 -9.27 9.29 16.75
N LYS A 11 -8.31 10.09 17.17
CA LYS A 11 -7.49 10.96 16.29
C LYS A 11 -6.64 10.19 15.28
N TYR A 12 -6.26 8.95 15.61
CA TYR A 12 -5.47 8.05 14.76
C TYR A 12 -6.32 6.94 14.14
N SER A 13 -7.65 6.95 14.27
CA SER A 13 -8.50 5.87 13.71
C SER A 13 -8.63 5.92 12.18
N GLU A 14 -8.31 7.05 11.56
CA GLU A 14 -8.67 7.31 10.16
C GLU A 14 -7.54 6.97 9.18
N THR A 15 -6.28 6.90 9.62
CA THR A 15 -5.13 6.63 8.76
C THR A 15 -5.21 5.23 8.16
N LEU A 16 -5.41 4.20 9.00
CA LEU A 16 -5.52 2.84 8.50
C LEU A 16 -6.79 2.63 7.67
N ALA A 17 -7.88 3.33 7.97
CA ALA A 17 -9.09 3.28 7.15
C ALA A 17 -8.86 3.88 5.74
N ALA A 18 -8.16 5.01 5.65
CA ALA A 18 -7.78 5.62 4.38
C ALA A 18 -6.83 4.72 3.58
N GLU A 19 -5.84 4.11 4.23
CA GLU A 19 -4.93 3.14 3.59
C GLU A 19 -5.69 1.93 3.04
N ALA A 20 -6.63 1.38 3.82
CA ALA A 20 -7.47 0.27 3.38
C ALA A 20 -8.33 0.65 2.17
N LEU A 21 -8.92 1.85 2.16
CA LEU A 21 -9.73 2.36 1.06
C LEU A 21 -8.91 2.45 -0.24
N VAL A 22 -7.70 3.03 -0.17
CA VAL A 22 -6.80 3.15 -1.32
C VAL A 22 -6.41 1.76 -1.82
N LEU A 23 -5.99 0.85 -0.94
CA LEU A 23 -5.62 -0.51 -1.34
C LEU A 23 -6.80 -1.26 -1.97
N ARG A 24 -8.03 -1.12 -1.46
CA ARG A 24 -9.24 -1.72 -2.07
C ARG A 24 -9.48 -1.19 -3.49
N ARG A 25 -9.25 0.10 -3.74
CA ARG A 25 -9.38 0.72 -5.08
C ARG A 25 -8.33 0.18 -6.07
N MET A 26 -7.16 -0.20 -5.57
CA MET A 26 -6.00 -0.58 -6.37
C MET A 26 -5.81 -2.11 -6.53
N GLN A 27 -6.79 -2.95 -6.15
CA GLN A 27 -6.63 -4.43 -6.16
C GLN A 27 -6.27 -5.04 -7.51
N TRP A 28 -6.60 -4.36 -8.61
CA TRP A 28 -6.33 -4.83 -9.97
C TRP A 28 -5.01 -4.30 -10.54
N SER A 29 -4.29 -3.44 -9.81
CA SER A 29 -2.99 -2.94 -10.25
C SER A 29 -1.86 -3.89 -9.83
N PRO A 30 -0.96 -4.28 -10.75
CA PRO A 30 0.17 -5.16 -10.43
C PRO A 30 1.21 -4.49 -9.52
N HIS A 31 1.15 -3.16 -9.37
CA HIS A 31 2.13 -2.40 -8.60
C HIS A 31 1.74 -2.16 -7.14
N PHE A 32 0.54 -2.57 -6.72
CA PHE A 32 0.04 -2.38 -5.36
C PHE A 32 -0.10 -3.71 -4.61
N CYS A 33 -0.06 -3.63 -3.28
CA CYS A 33 -0.30 -4.79 -2.43
C CYS A 33 -1.74 -5.29 -2.55
N ARG A 34 -1.92 -6.60 -2.64
CA ARG A 34 -3.23 -7.22 -2.51
C ARG A 34 -3.71 -7.12 -1.07
N ILE A 35 -4.95 -6.71 -0.87
CA ILE A 35 -5.56 -6.64 0.45
C ILE A 35 -6.35 -7.94 0.67
N TYR A 36 -6.09 -8.60 1.79
CA TYR A 36 -6.80 -9.82 2.17
C TYR A 36 -7.88 -9.53 3.21
N LEU A 37 -7.58 -8.63 4.15
CA LEU A 37 -8.49 -8.25 5.23
C LEU A 37 -8.21 -6.82 5.67
N ALA A 38 -9.27 -6.08 6.01
CA ALA A 38 -9.17 -4.83 6.74
C ALA A 38 -10.35 -4.73 7.70
N GLY A 39 -10.09 -4.41 8.96
CA GLY A 39 -11.15 -4.35 9.97
C GLY A 39 -10.63 -4.02 11.37
N ARG A 40 -11.53 -4.04 12.35
CA ARG A 40 -11.21 -3.90 13.77
C ARG A 40 -11.01 -5.27 14.39
N TYR A 41 -9.88 -5.47 15.06
CA TYR A 41 -9.62 -6.71 15.81
C TYR A 41 -10.03 -6.58 17.28
N LEU A 42 -9.79 -5.42 17.89
CA LEU A 42 -10.26 -5.02 19.22
C LEU A 42 -10.96 -3.65 19.14
N PRO A 43 -11.69 -3.21 20.19
CA PRO A 43 -12.32 -1.88 20.22
C PRO A 43 -11.34 -0.74 19.88
N ASP A 44 -10.07 -0.92 20.28
CA ASP A 44 -9.01 0.07 20.16
C ASP A 44 -7.91 -0.35 19.18
N CYS A 45 -8.18 -1.28 18.25
CA CYS A 45 -7.15 -1.75 17.30
C CYS A 45 -7.72 -2.03 15.91
N ASN A 46 -7.27 -1.24 14.92
CA ASN A 46 -7.52 -1.47 13.52
C ASN A 46 -6.38 -2.29 12.91
N ILE A 47 -6.71 -3.23 12.03
CA ILE A 47 -5.75 -4.08 11.32
C ILE A 47 -6.00 -4.10 9.82
N ILE A 48 -4.91 -4.22 9.05
CA ILE A 48 -4.92 -4.59 7.64
C ILE A 48 -3.98 -5.77 7.42
N VAL A 49 -4.50 -6.80 6.74
CA VAL A 49 -3.72 -7.91 6.19
C VAL A 49 -3.60 -7.71 4.69
N MET A 50 -2.36 -7.66 4.20
CA MET A 50 -2.02 -7.42 2.80
C MET A 50 -0.83 -8.31 2.41
N SER A 51 -0.59 -8.46 1.10
CA SER A 51 0.57 -9.17 0.57
C SER A 51 1.89 -8.63 1.13
N LEU A 52 2.81 -9.52 1.47
CA LEU A 52 4.16 -9.14 1.83
C LEU A 52 4.91 -8.64 0.59
N VAL A 53 5.65 -7.55 0.77
CA VAL A 53 6.55 -7.00 -0.24
C VAL A 53 8.00 -7.22 0.15
N GLY A 54 8.88 -7.15 -0.84
CA GLY A 54 10.31 -7.29 -0.63
C GLY A 54 10.93 -6.13 0.14
N ARG A 55 12.27 -6.06 0.08
CA ARG A 55 13.04 -4.98 0.71
C ARG A 55 12.69 -3.63 0.09
N THR A 56 12.69 -2.59 0.93
CA THR A 56 12.42 -1.22 0.48
C THR A 56 13.56 -0.69 -0.39
N LEU A 57 13.25 0.28 -1.27
CA LEU A 57 14.25 0.94 -2.12
C LEU A 57 15.37 1.58 -1.30
N SER A 58 15.04 2.16 -0.14
CA SER A 58 16.04 2.73 0.78
C SER A 58 17.00 1.66 1.31
N TRP A 59 16.50 0.46 1.62
CA TRP A 59 17.34 -0.65 2.04
C TRP A 59 18.24 -1.12 0.90
N LEU A 60 17.69 -1.33 -0.30
CA LEU A 60 18.45 -1.75 -1.49
C LEU A 60 19.53 -0.74 -1.88
N ARG A 61 19.20 0.56 -1.83
CA ARG A 61 20.16 1.64 -2.08
C ARG A 61 21.35 1.55 -1.11
N ARG A 62 21.10 1.26 0.17
CA ARG A 62 22.14 1.12 1.18
C ARG A 62 23.01 -0.12 1.04
N GLN A 63 22.61 -1.12 0.25
CA GLN A 63 23.45 -2.27 -0.06
C GLN A 63 24.44 -2.00 -1.20
N ASN A 64 24.28 -0.89 -1.94
CA ASN A 64 25.22 -0.54 -2.99
C ASN A 64 26.50 0.09 -2.38
N PRO A 65 27.70 -0.24 -2.90
CA PRO A 65 28.97 0.29 -2.38
C PRO A 65 29.01 1.82 -2.30
N SER A 66 28.43 2.50 -3.29
CA SER A 66 28.36 3.96 -3.36
C SER A 66 27.08 4.57 -2.77
N GLN A 67 26.24 3.75 -2.12
CA GLN A 67 24.93 4.15 -1.59
C GLN A 67 24.01 4.80 -2.64
N ARG A 68 24.22 4.46 -3.92
CA ARG A 68 23.49 4.99 -5.08
C ARG A 68 23.13 3.85 -6.01
N PHE A 69 22.01 4.01 -6.70
CA PHE A 69 21.67 3.13 -7.81
C PHE A 69 22.47 3.50 -9.06
N THR A 70 22.71 2.52 -9.93
CA THR A 70 23.20 2.81 -11.28
C THR A 70 22.15 3.61 -12.06
N LEU A 71 22.59 4.32 -13.10
CA LEU A 71 21.68 5.07 -13.97
C LEU A 71 20.57 4.16 -14.55
N SER A 72 20.94 2.95 -15.00
CA SER A 72 19.98 1.96 -15.51
C SER A 72 18.91 1.58 -14.48
N THR A 73 19.33 1.25 -13.25
CA THR A 73 18.38 0.92 -12.16
C THR A 73 17.49 2.10 -11.81
N ALA A 74 18.06 3.31 -11.71
CA ALA A 74 17.31 4.52 -11.38
C ALA A 74 16.23 4.84 -12.44
N LEU A 75 16.56 4.72 -13.74
CA LEU A 75 15.62 4.96 -14.82
C LEU A 75 14.47 3.94 -14.83
N ARG A 76 14.76 2.65 -14.62
CA ARG A 76 13.72 1.61 -14.54
C ARG A 76 12.79 1.82 -13.36
N LEU A 77 13.32 2.19 -12.19
CA LEU A 77 12.51 2.56 -11.03
C LEU A 77 11.65 3.78 -11.31
N GLY A 78 12.21 4.81 -11.96
CA GLY A 78 11.48 6.01 -12.37
C GLY A 78 10.30 5.69 -13.27
N LEU A 79 10.49 4.83 -14.28
CA LEU A 79 9.42 4.38 -15.17
C LEU A 79 8.29 3.69 -14.40
N GLN A 80 8.62 2.73 -13.53
CA GLN A 80 7.63 2.06 -12.70
C GLN A 80 6.86 3.04 -11.80
N CYS A 81 7.55 4.02 -11.20
CA CYS A 81 6.89 5.04 -10.38
C CYS A 81 5.87 5.87 -11.19
N VAL A 82 6.21 6.24 -12.43
CA VAL A 82 5.30 7.00 -13.30
C VAL A 82 4.08 6.15 -13.69
N GLU A 83 4.28 4.88 -14.04
CA GLU A 83 3.20 3.92 -14.34
C GLU A 83 2.26 3.76 -13.12
N VAL A 84 2.81 3.60 -11.92
CA VAL A 84 2.04 3.53 -10.66
C VAL A 84 1.20 4.79 -10.47
N CYS A 85 1.79 5.98 -10.60
CA CYS A 85 1.08 7.25 -10.43
C CYS A 85 -0.08 7.40 -11.42
N SER A 86 0.13 7.00 -12.68
CA SER A 86 -0.93 7.00 -13.68
C SER A 86 -2.05 6.03 -13.33
N SER A 87 -1.70 4.81 -12.87
CA SER A 87 -2.70 3.81 -12.45
C SER A 87 -3.55 4.27 -11.26
N MET A 88 -2.98 5.07 -10.35
CA MET A 88 -3.68 5.64 -9.20
C MET A 88 -4.64 6.76 -9.61
N TYR A 89 -4.24 7.59 -10.57
CA TYR A 89 -5.07 8.69 -11.06
C TYR A 89 -6.22 8.19 -11.96
N THR A 90 -6.00 7.12 -12.72
CA THR A 90 -6.99 6.52 -13.61
C THR A 90 -7.28 5.07 -13.18
N PRO A 91 -7.87 4.85 -12.00
CA PRO A 91 -8.16 3.50 -11.53
C PRO A 91 -9.09 2.83 -12.53
N HIS A 92 -8.67 1.68 -13.08
CA HIS A 92 -9.44 0.88 -14.03
C HIS A 92 -10.89 0.76 -13.55
N LYS A 93 -11.83 1.32 -14.32
CA LYS A 93 -13.27 1.25 -14.06
C LYS A 93 -13.83 -0.16 -14.36
N ASN A 94 -13.30 -1.20 -13.72
CA ASN A 94 -13.97 -2.49 -13.66
C ASN A 94 -14.63 -2.62 -12.27
N VAL A 95 -15.75 -1.92 -12.17
CA VAL A 95 -16.75 -2.06 -11.12
C VAL A 95 -17.42 -3.41 -11.32
N SER A 96 -17.05 -4.41 -10.53
CA SER A 96 -17.90 -5.55 -10.16
C SER A 96 -17.24 -6.37 -9.05
N GLN A 97 -17.93 -6.47 -7.92
CA GLN A 97 -17.67 -7.35 -6.76
C GLN A 97 -16.46 -6.92 -5.89
N THR A 98 -16.58 -6.67 -4.59
CA THR A 98 -17.34 -7.41 -3.58
C THR A 98 -17.94 -6.48 -2.52
N SER A 99 -19.27 -6.49 -2.44
CA SER A 99 -20.01 -6.39 -1.17
C SER A 99 -19.50 -7.46 -0.19
N HIS A 100 -19.67 -7.24 1.11
CA HIS A 100 -19.29 -8.12 2.25
C HIS A 100 -17.93 -7.83 2.88
N CYS A 101 -17.91 -6.87 3.79
CA CYS A 101 -17.75 -7.09 5.24
C CYS A 101 -17.56 -5.71 5.89
N TRP A 102 -18.65 -5.22 6.48
CA TRP A 102 -18.68 -4.25 7.55
C TRP A 102 -19.21 -4.98 8.78
#